data_AF-A0A956R2A5-F1
#
_entry.id   AF-A0A956R2A5-F1
#
_cell.length_a   1.000
_cell.length_b   1.000
_cell.length_c   1.000
_cell.angle_alpha   90.00
_cell.angle_beta   90.00
_cell.angle_gamma   90.00
#
_symmetry.space_group_name_H-M   'P 1'
#
loop_
_entity.id
_entity.type
_entity.pdbx_description
1 polymer ?
#
loop_
_entity_poly.entity_id
_entity_poly.type
_entity_poly.pdbx_seq_one_letter_code
_entity_poly.pdbx_strand_id
1 'polypeptide(L)'
;IGSGTKLAMEDSIELVKALCEDPQRSIREGLAVYEERRRLDVSKLQRAASVSQQWFEDISRYKHFDPQQFVASMMTRSKRVTHENLRVRDQAYVDGLDRWFAAETGNPVAADQPVPPPMFQPFKLRSLTLSNRVVVSPMCQYSAQDGVPNDWHLVHIGSRALGGAGLIICEMTNVSPEARISPGCTGLWSQAHAEAWRRVVDFCHANSDAKIGVQLGHAGRKGATDLLWKGAKPLPADQAWPLIAPSPLAWDANSQVPRAMTRADMQELRAQYVQATRHAAEAGFDLLELHAAHGYLLASFISPLTNHRDDEYGGSLENRMRFPLEIWDACRETFPSERPMSVRISATDWAPGGLSEDDAVEVARLFHQHGCDLIDVSAGQTDPSGKPVYGRMFQTPFSDRIRNELREVATMAVGNIQGWDHVNTIVVSGRADLCALARPHLYDPCLTLHAAAEQGWHRRVRWPVQYLAGMSSGDLVAGGRKSED
;
A
#
# COMPACT_ATOMS: atom_id res chain seq x y z
N ILE A 1 -9.16 -9.87 25.37
CA ILE A 1 -7.78 -10.40 25.52
C ILE A 1 -7.70 -11.01 26.90
N GLY A 2 -8.02 -12.31 27.03
CA GLY A 2 -7.99 -13.05 28.29
C GLY A 2 -6.67 -13.80 28.49
N SER A 3 -5.55 -13.24 27.99
CA SER A 3 -4.27 -13.94 27.91
C SER A 3 -3.33 -13.70 29.08
N GLY A 4 -3.70 -12.90 30.08
CA GLY A 4 -2.83 -12.61 31.22
C GLY A 4 -2.44 -13.88 31.97
N THR A 5 -3.41 -14.76 32.24
CA THR A 5 -3.17 -16.04 32.91
C THR A 5 -2.29 -16.99 32.07
N LYS A 6 -2.57 -17.12 30.77
CA LYS A 6 -1.75 -17.95 29.88
C LYS A 6 -0.31 -17.44 29.80
N LEU A 7 -0.14 -16.13 29.63
CA LEU A 7 1.19 -15.50 29.59
C LEU A 7 1.94 -15.75 30.90
N ALA A 8 1.30 -15.52 32.05
CA ALA A 8 1.89 -15.78 33.35
C ALA A 8 2.30 -17.26 33.52
N MET A 9 1.47 -18.19 33.05
CA MET A 9 1.79 -19.63 33.10
C MET A 9 2.98 -19.98 32.19
N GLU A 10 2.98 -19.52 30.95
CA GLU A 10 4.08 -19.76 30.00
C GLU A 10 5.40 -19.14 30.48
N ASP A 11 5.35 -17.91 31.00
CA ASP A 11 6.50 -17.21 31.56
C ASP A 11 7.03 -17.93 32.81
N SER A 12 6.14 -18.41 33.70
CA SER A 12 6.55 -19.20 34.88
C SER A 12 7.22 -20.50 34.47
N ILE A 13 6.68 -21.22 33.48
CA ILE A 13 7.26 -22.46 32.96
C ILE A 13 8.65 -22.20 32.39
N GLU A 14 8.79 -21.17 31.55
CA GLU A 14 10.06 -20.90 30.88
C GLU A 14 11.12 -20.35 31.84
N LEU A 15 10.71 -19.59 32.86
CA LEU A 15 11.59 -19.15 33.93
C LEU A 15 12.16 -20.35 34.70
N VAL A 16 11.32 -21.30 35.11
CA VAL A 16 11.77 -22.51 35.81
C VAL A 16 12.72 -23.32 34.92
N LYS A 17 12.39 -23.52 33.64
CA LYS A 17 13.29 -24.21 32.70
C LYS A 17 14.64 -23.51 32.59
N ALA A 18 14.66 -22.21 32.35
CA ALA A 18 15.90 -21.44 32.18
C ALA A 18 16.80 -21.46 33.42
N LEU A 19 16.20 -21.57 34.63
CA LEU A 19 16.90 -21.68 35.91
C LEU A 19 17.37 -23.11 36.23
N CYS A 20 16.67 -24.15 35.75
CA CYS A 20 16.92 -25.53 36.17
C CYS A 20 17.56 -26.43 35.10
N GLU A 21 17.59 -26.03 33.83
CA GLU A 21 18.10 -26.86 32.73
C GLU A 21 19.62 -27.08 32.76
N ASP A 22 20.37 -26.19 33.43
CA ASP A 22 21.82 -26.27 33.58
C ASP A 22 22.22 -25.97 35.04
N PRO A 23 22.59 -27.01 35.82
CA PRO A 23 22.97 -26.85 37.22
C PRO A 23 24.22 -26.02 37.47
N GLN A 24 25.06 -25.78 36.45
CA GLN A 24 26.27 -24.96 36.56
C GLN A 24 26.00 -23.47 36.27
N ARG A 25 24.84 -23.15 35.69
CA ARG A 25 24.46 -21.79 35.32
C ARG A 25 24.10 -20.97 36.55
N SER A 26 24.61 -19.75 36.64
CA SER A 26 24.20 -18.80 37.68
C SER A 26 22.76 -18.33 37.48
N ILE A 27 22.10 -17.87 38.54
CA ILE A 27 20.74 -17.28 38.45
C ILE A 27 20.69 -16.16 37.41
N ARG A 28 21.75 -15.33 37.35
CA ARG A 28 21.81 -14.20 36.42
C ARG A 28 21.80 -14.64 34.96
N GLU A 29 22.58 -15.66 34.64
CA GLU A 29 22.61 -16.26 33.30
C GLU A 29 21.28 -16.94 32.97
N GLY A 30 20.66 -17.62 33.94
CA GLY A 30 19.32 -18.21 33.77
C GLY A 30 18.25 -17.16 33.45
N LEU A 31 18.28 -16.00 34.13
CA LEU A 31 17.37 -14.89 33.83
C LEU A 31 17.60 -14.30 32.43
N ALA A 32 18.85 -14.22 31.98
CA ALA A 32 19.17 -13.74 30.63
C ALA A 32 18.63 -14.70 29.56
N VAL A 33 18.76 -16.01 29.77
CA VAL A 33 18.18 -17.04 28.88
C VAL A 33 16.66 -16.97 28.87
N TYR A 34 16.02 -16.84 30.04
CA TYR A 34 14.58 -16.64 30.12
C TYR A 34 14.13 -15.42 29.31
N GLU A 35 14.81 -14.30 29.51
CA GLU A 35 14.48 -13.06 28.81
C GLU A 35 14.67 -13.22 27.30
N GLU A 36 15.78 -13.81 26.84
CA GLU A 36 16.02 -14.08 25.43
C GLU A 36 14.88 -14.91 24.81
N ARG A 37 14.42 -15.96 25.51
CA ARG A 37 13.36 -16.85 25.03
C ARG A 37 11.98 -16.20 25.01
N ARG A 38 11.66 -15.35 26.00
CA ARG A 38 10.30 -14.83 26.21
C ARG A 38 10.07 -13.42 25.73
N ARG A 39 11.10 -12.56 25.71
CA ARG A 39 10.98 -11.12 25.42
C ARG A 39 10.23 -10.88 24.11
N LEU A 40 10.53 -11.65 23.05
CA LEU A 40 9.87 -11.49 21.76
C LEU A 40 8.37 -11.80 21.82
N ASP A 41 7.97 -12.90 22.46
CA ASP A 41 6.57 -13.32 22.53
C ASP A 41 5.75 -12.44 23.46
N VAL A 42 6.33 -12.04 24.60
CA VAL A 42 5.74 -11.04 25.50
C VAL A 42 5.54 -9.72 24.76
N SER A 43 6.55 -9.24 24.02
CA SER A 43 6.46 -7.98 23.25
C SER A 43 5.37 -8.04 22.18
N LYS A 44 5.21 -9.17 21.48
CA LYS A 44 4.11 -9.38 20.51
C LYS A 44 2.74 -9.29 21.19
N LEU A 45 2.59 -9.89 22.37
CA LEU A 45 1.34 -9.88 23.13
C LEU A 45 1.01 -8.50 23.68
N GLN A 46 1.98 -7.82 24.29
CA GLN A 46 1.83 -6.44 24.75
C GLN A 46 1.43 -5.52 23.59
N ARG A 47 2.09 -5.63 22.44
CA ARG A 47 1.71 -4.84 21.26
C ARG A 47 0.28 -5.11 20.81
N ALA A 48 -0.14 -6.37 20.75
CA ALA A 48 -1.52 -6.71 20.39
C ALA A 48 -2.54 -6.18 21.41
N ALA A 49 -2.17 -6.15 22.70
CA ALA A 49 -2.98 -5.55 23.75
C ALA A 49 -3.08 -4.04 23.59
N SER A 50 -1.98 -3.34 23.34
CA SER A 50 -1.98 -1.89 23.06
C SER A 50 -2.82 -1.54 21.85
N VAL A 51 -2.70 -2.28 20.73
CA VAL A 51 -3.54 -2.06 19.54
C VAL A 51 -5.03 -2.27 19.86
N SER A 52 -5.36 -3.28 20.66
CA SER A 52 -6.74 -3.50 21.10
C SER A 52 -7.23 -2.41 22.05
N GLN A 53 -6.38 -1.90 22.94
CA GLN A 53 -6.73 -0.83 23.86
C GLN A 53 -7.03 0.45 23.09
N GLN A 54 -6.13 0.84 22.18
CA GLN A 54 -6.31 2.02 21.33
C GLN A 54 -7.61 1.96 20.52
N TRP A 55 -7.99 0.78 19.99
CA TRP A 55 -9.27 0.63 19.29
C TRP A 55 -10.48 0.98 20.17
N PHE A 56 -10.46 0.63 21.46
CA PHE A 56 -11.54 0.98 22.38
C PHE A 56 -11.52 2.46 22.79
N GLU A 57 -10.33 3.06 22.91
CA GLU A 57 -10.17 4.50 23.13
C GLU A 57 -10.73 5.28 21.93
N ASP A 58 -10.53 4.77 20.71
CA ASP A 58 -11.00 5.34 19.45
C ASP A 58 -12.38 4.82 19.00
N ILE A 59 -13.17 4.19 19.90
CA ILE A 59 -14.44 3.55 19.52
C ILE A 59 -15.43 4.50 18.84
N SER A 60 -15.34 5.80 19.14
CA SER A 60 -16.16 6.85 18.53
C SER A 60 -16.02 6.91 17.01
N ARG A 61 -14.85 6.52 16.47
CA ARG A 61 -14.56 6.45 15.04
C ARG A 61 -15.53 5.51 14.31
N TYR A 62 -15.97 4.44 14.95
CA TYR A 62 -16.77 3.37 14.33
C TYR A 62 -18.29 3.47 14.60
N LYS A 63 -18.77 4.56 15.22
CA LYS A 63 -20.21 4.72 15.56
C LYS A 63 -21.16 4.69 14.36
N HIS A 64 -20.63 4.93 13.16
CA HIS A 64 -21.38 4.96 11.91
C HIS A 64 -21.43 3.60 11.20
N PHE A 65 -20.73 2.59 11.72
CA PHE A 65 -20.70 1.25 11.11
C PHE A 65 -22.05 0.56 11.26
N ASP A 66 -22.43 -0.20 10.22
CA ASP A 66 -23.45 -1.23 10.35
C ASP A 66 -23.06 -2.21 11.48
N PRO A 67 -24.03 -2.75 12.25
CA PRO A 67 -23.74 -3.71 13.31
C PRO A 67 -22.84 -4.88 12.89
N GLN A 68 -23.01 -5.44 11.69
CA GLN A 68 -22.18 -6.54 11.19
C GLN A 68 -20.72 -6.11 11.02
N GLN A 69 -20.50 -4.95 10.39
CA GLN A 69 -19.16 -4.39 10.21
C GLN A 69 -18.51 -4.01 11.54
N PHE A 70 -19.30 -3.42 12.46
CA PHE A 70 -18.83 -3.05 13.79
C PHE A 70 -18.34 -4.28 14.56
N VAL A 71 -19.11 -5.37 14.56
CA VAL A 71 -18.69 -6.63 15.21
C VAL A 71 -17.45 -7.20 14.53
N ALA A 72 -17.37 -7.21 13.19
CA ALA A 72 -16.19 -7.66 12.47
C ALA A 72 -14.94 -6.83 12.82
N SER A 73 -15.05 -5.50 12.85
CA SER A 73 -13.98 -4.57 13.25
C SER A 73 -13.54 -4.80 14.69
N MET A 74 -14.50 -4.92 15.61
CA MET A 74 -14.25 -5.20 17.02
C MET A 74 -13.52 -6.54 17.17
N MET A 75 -14.00 -7.62 16.56
CA MET A 75 -13.44 -8.96 16.72
C MET A 75 -12.03 -9.08 16.14
N THR A 76 -11.74 -8.34 15.06
CA THR A 76 -10.44 -8.35 14.37
C THR A 76 -9.48 -7.26 14.85
N ARG A 77 -9.88 -6.38 15.78
CA ARG A 77 -9.10 -5.21 16.25
C ARG A 77 -7.63 -5.48 16.61
N SER A 78 -7.35 -6.64 17.20
CA SER A 78 -5.98 -7.00 17.62
C SER A 78 -5.07 -7.40 16.45
N LYS A 79 -5.62 -7.53 15.22
CA LYS A 79 -4.97 -8.06 14.02
C LYS A 79 -4.49 -9.52 14.11
N ARG A 80 -4.65 -10.15 15.28
CA ARG A 80 -4.34 -11.56 15.53
C ARG A 80 -5.48 -12.50 15.21
N VAL A 81 -6.71 -12.00 15.36
CA VAL A 81 -7.92 -12.67 14.90
C VAL A 81 -8.22 -12.07 13.54
N THR A 82 -8.18 -12.90 12.52
CA THR A 82 -8.49 -12.56 11.14
C THR A 82 -9.85 -13.15 10.74
N HIS A 83 -10.26 -12.84 9.52
CA HIS A 83 -11.45 -13.39 8.89
C HIS A 83 -11.51 -14.92 8.98
N GLU A 84 -10.43 -15.61 8.61
CA GLU A 84 -10.42 -17.07 8.63
C GLU A 84 -10.29 -17.64 10.03
N ASN A 85 -9.61 -16.92 10.93
CA ASN A 85 -9.63 -17.30 12.33
C ASN A 85 -11.06 -17.22 12.92
N LEU A 86 -11.89 -16.27 12.48
CA LEU A 86 -13.30 -16.23 12.87
C LEU A 86 -14.06 -17.41 12.26
N ARG A 87 -13.78 -17.75 10.99
CA ARG A 87 -14.45 -18.85 10.28
C ARG A 87 -14.26 -20.20 10.96
N VAL A 88 -13.03 -20.49 11.43
CA VAL A 88 -12.73 -21.70 12.22
C VAL A 88 -13.53 -21.77 13.52
N ARG A 89 -13.92 -20.63 14.09
CA ARG A 89 -14.67 -20.55 15.35
C ARG A 89 -16.17 -20.57 15.15
N ASP A 90 -16.65 -19.90 14.10
CA ASP A 90 -18.06 -19.78 13.75
C ASP A 90 -18.21 -19.53 12.25
N GLN A 91 -18.33 -20.62 11.50
CA GLN A 91 -18.51 -20.61 10.05
C GLN A 91 -19.81 -19.87 9.65
N ALA A 92 -20.90 -20.08 10.40
CA ALA A 92 -22.20 -19.52 10.08
C ALA A 92 -22.22 -18.00 10.23
N TYR A 93 -21.56 -17.48 11.27
CA TYR A 93 -21.35 -16.04 11.44
C TYR A 93 -20.58 -15.44 10.26
N VAL A 94 -19.47 -16.06 9.85
CA VAL A 94 -18.66 -15.52 8.75
C VAL A 94 -19.39 -15.60 7.41
N ASP A 95 -20.16 -16.67 7.14
CA ASP A 95 -21.01 -16.75 5.94
C ASP A 95 -22.12 -15.67 5.94
N GLY A 96 -22.64 -15.32 7.11
CA GLY A 96 -23.55 -14.19 7.29
C GLY A 96 -22.87 -12.85 7.02
N LEU A 97 -21.66 -12.66 7.54
CA LEU A 97 -20.85 -11.45 7.35
C LEU A 97 -20.48 -11.24 5.88
N ASP A 98 -20.03 -12.28 5.18
CA ASP A 98 -19.70 -12.23 3.76
C ASP A 98 -20.93 -11.87 2.92
N ARG A 99 -22.10 -12.40 3.27
CA ARG A 99 -23.36 -12.13 2.57
C ARG A 99 -23.83 -10.70 2.80
N TRP A 100 -23.71 -10.21 4.03
CA TRP A 100 -23.94 -8.80 4.35
C TRP A 100 -23.01 -7.90 3.53
N PHE A 101 -21.71 -8.22 3.48
CA PHE A 101 -20.75 -7.42 2.71
C PHE A 101 -21.07 -7.46 1.21
N ALA A 102 -21.50 -8.60 0.67
CA ALA A 102 -21.95 -8.71 -0.72
C ALA A 102 -23.15 -7.80 -1.02
N ALA A 103 -24.13 -7.74 -0.12
CA ALA A 103 -25.26 -6.82 -0.25
C ALA A 103 -24.82 -5.35 -0.19
N GLU A 104 -23.93 -5.00 0.76
CA GLU A 104 -23.39 -3.65 0.94
C GLU A 104 -22.61 -3.16 -0.30
N THR A 105 -21.89 -4.07 -0.97
CA THR A 105 -21.18 -3.76 -2.22
C THR A 105 -22.08 -3.74 -3.46
N GLY A 106 -23.41 -3.85 -3.28
CA GLY A 106 -24.40 -3.81 -4.35
C GLY A 106 -24.58 -5.13 -5.11
N ASN A 107 -24.10 -6.25 -4.55
CA ASN A 107 -24.18 -7.59 -5.13
C ASN A 107 -24.88 -8.58 -4.17
N PRO A 108 -26.15 -8.36 -3.82
CA PRO A 108 -26.85 -9.24 -2.88
C PRO A 108 -26.89 -10.68 -3.42
N VAL A 109 -26.50 -11.64 -2.57
CA VAL A 109 -26.45 -13.07 -2.90
C VAL A 109 -27.58 -13.80 -2.20
N ALA A 110 -28.30 -14.64 -2.95
CA ALA A 110 -29.38 -15.47 -2.40
C ALA A 110 -28.86 -16.42 -1.30
N ALA A 111 -29.75 -16.85 -0.39
CA ALA A 111 -29.37 -17.67 0.76
C ALA A 111 -28.78 -19.04 0.38
N ASP A 112 -29.23 -19.60 -0.75
CA ASP A 112 -28.82 -20.89 -1.31
C ASP A 112 -27.60 -20.80 -2.23
N GLN A 113 -27.14 -19.59 -2.54
CA GLN A 113 -25.99 -19.36 -3.39
C GLN A 113 -24.69 -19.20 -2.57
N PRO A 114 -23.56 -19.68 -3.11
CA PRO A 114 -22.26 -19.49 -2.48
C PRO A 114 -21.88 -18.01 -2.55
N VAL A 115 -21.39 -17.48 -1.44
CA VAL A 115 -21.08 -16.05 -1.29
C VAL A 115 -19.61 -15.79 -1.67
N PRO A 116 -19.32 -14.73 -2.43
CA PRO A 116 -17.94 -14.37 -2.77
C PRO A 116 -17.17 -13.97 -1.50
N PRO A 117 -15.96 -14.50 -1.28
CA PRO A 117 -15.08 -13.99 -0.23
C PRO A 117 -14.88 -12.47 -0.39
N PRO A 118 -14.72 -11.70 0.70
CA PRO A 118 -14.69 -10.24 0.64
C PRO A 118 -13.67 -9.68 -0.35
N MET A 119 -12.51 -10.31 -0.50
CA MET A 119 -11.49 -9.89 -1.47
C MET A 119 -11.95 -9.97 -2.93
N PHE A 120 -12.88 -10.87 -3.29
CA PHE A 120 -13.38 -11.09 -4.66
C PHE A 120 -14.65 -10.32 -4.97
N GLN A 121 -15.10 -9.46 -4.06
CA GLN A 121 -16.22 -8.57 -4.34
C GLN A 121 -15.73 -7.36 -5.14
N PRO A 122 -16.48 -6.91 -6.15
CA PRO A 122 -16.05 -5.82 -7.01
C PRO A 122 -15.97 -4.50 -6.25
N PHE A 123 -15.24 -3.55 -6.80
CA PHE A 123 -15.15 -2.18 -6.32
C PHE A 123 -15.33 -1.22 -7.49
N LYS A 124 -16.16 -0.18 -7.31
CA LYS A 124 -16.40 0.84 -8.33
C LYS A 124 -15.90 2.19 -7.85
N LEU A 125 -15.16 2.88 -8.71
CA LEU A 125 -14.65 4.23 -8.47
C LEU A 125 -14.75 5.04 -9.76
N ARG A 126 -15.63 6.05 -9.80
CA ARG A 126 -16.06 6.70 -11.05
C ARG A 126 -16.49 5.68 -12.12
N SER A 127 -15.92 5.73 -13.33
CA SER A 127 -16.17 4.74 -14.39
C SER A 127 -15.38 3.43 -14.20
N LEU A 128 -14.38 3.41 -13.33
CA LEU A 128 -13.55 2.24 -13.08
C LEU A 128 -14.32 1.21 -12.27
N THR A 129 -14.38 -0.03 -12.77
CA THR A 129 -14.88 -1.18 -12.03
C THR A 129 -13.76 -2.21 -11.93
N LEU A 130 -13.37 -2.53 -10.70
CA LEU A 130 -12.42 -3.59 -10.38
C LEU A 130 -13.18 -4.87 -10.08
N SER A 131 -12.68 -5.99 -10.61
CA SER A 131 -13.27 -7.32 -10.40
C SER A 131 -13.05 -7.87 -8.99
N ASN A 132 -12.10 -7.31 -8.25
CA ASN A 132 -11.75 -7.70 -6.88
C ASN A 132 -11.02 -6.56 -6.14
N ARG A 133 -10.74 -6.74 -4.85
CA ARG A 133 -10.13 -5.75 -3.95
C ARG A 133 -8.60 -5.79 -3.91
N VAL A 134 -7.97 -6.60 -4.76
CA VAL A 134 -6.52 -6.80 -4.77
C VAL A 134 -5.85 -5.83 -5.73
N VAL A 135 -4.89 -5.07 -5.19
CA VAL A 135 -4.07 -4.14 -5.95
C VAL A 135 -2.61 -4.57 -5.91
N VAL A 136 -1.95 -4.61 -7.06
CA VAL A 136 -0.48 -4.72 -7.13
C VAL A 136 0.08 -3.31 -6.91
N SER A 137 0.80 -3.14 -5.81
CA SER A 137 1.39 -1.85 -5.43
C SER A 137 2.50 -1.45 -6.42
N PRO A 138 2.75 -0.15 -6.64
CA PRO A 138 3.85 0.30 -7.49
C PRO A 138 5.20 -0.12 -6.89
N MET A 139 6.00 -0.82 -7.70
CA MET A 139 7.30 -1.37 -7.32
C MET A 139 8.32 -1.07 -8.43
N CYS A 140 9.25 -0.14 -8.19
CA CYS A 140 10.31 0.18 -9.14
C CYS A 140 11.09 -1.07 -9.55
N GLN A 141 11.15 -1.33 -10.86
CA GLN A 141 11.88 -2.45 -11.42
C GLN A 141 13.31 -2.09 -11.81
N TYR A 142 13.61 -0.80 -11.93
CA TYR A 142 14.94 -0.28 -12.28
C TYR A 142 15.50 -0.91 -13.57
N SER A 143 14.61 -1.22 -14.52
CA SER A 143 14.91 -2.00 -15.73
C SER A 143 14.67 -1.23 -17.03
N ALA A 144 14.24 0.04 -16.96
CA ALA A 144 14.01 0.88 -18.13
C ALA A 144 15.33 1.34 -18.75
N GLN A 145 15.28 1.69 -20.04
CA GLN A 145 16.39 2.34 -20.73
C GLN A 145 15.95 3.73 -21.17
N ASP A 146 16.66 4.76 -20.70
CA ASP A 146 16.29 6.17 -20.94
C ASP A 146 14.84 6.49 -20.57
N GLY A 147 14.32 5.83 -19.53
CA GLY A 147 12.93 5.94 -19.10
C GLY A 147 11.95 5.03 -19.85
N VAL A 148 12.31 4.49 -21.02
CA VAL A 148 11.39 3.71 -21.84
C VAL A 148 11.18 2.31 -21.24
N PRO A 149 9.93 1.91 -20.91
CA PRO A 149 9.65 0.54 -20.48
C PRO A 149 9.87 -0.43 -21.65
N ASN A 150 10.27 -1.65 -21.32
CA ASN A 150 10.67 -2.69 -22.27
C ASN A 150 10.01 -4.03 -21.94
N ASP A 151 10.49 -5.12 -22.55
CA ASP A 151 9.93 -6.46 -22.38
C ASP A 151 9.94 -6.97 -20.93
N TRP A 152 10.88 -6.50 -20.09
CA TRP A 152 10.82 -6.78 -18.66
C TRP A 152 9.50 -6.30 -18.06
N HIS A 153 9.09 -5.08 -18.39
CA HIS A 153 7.89 -4.44 -17.87
C HIS A 153 6.64 -5.10 -18.44
N LEU A 154 6.64 -5.46 -19.72
CA LEU A 154 5.56 -6.22 -20.35
C LEU A 154 5.33 -7.56 -19.63
N VAL A 155 6.38 -8.36 -19.45
CA VAL A 155 6.27 -9.67 -18.78
C VAL A 155 5.95 -9.50 -17.30
N HIS A 156 6.57 -8.53 -16.63
CA HIS A 156 6.32 -8.24 -15.23
C HIS A 156 4.86 -7.88 -15.00
N ILE A 157 4.32 -6.89 -15.70
CA ILE A 157 2.95 -6.41 -15.47
C ILE A 157 1.93 -7.41 -16.03
N GLY A 158 2.19 -7.93 -17.23
CA GLY A 158 1.34 -8.93 -17.86
C GLY A 158 1.15 -10.19 -17.02
N SER A 159 2.20 -10.69 -16.36
CA SER A 159 2.06 -11.87 -15.48
C SER A 159 1.13 -11.63 -14.29
N ARG A 160 1.13 -10.44 -13.67
CA ARG A 160 0.20 -10.10 -12.58
C ARG A 160 -1.21 -9.86 -13.08
N ALA A 161 -1.35 -9.32 -14.29
CA ALA A 161 -2.64 -9.11 -14.94
C ALA A 161 -3.31 -10.46 -15.23
N LEU A 162 -2.56 -11.42 -15.78
CA LEU A 162 -3.01 -12.80 -15.98
C LEU A 162 -3.20 -13.55 -14.65
N GLY A 163 -2.47 -13.14 -13.61
CA GLY A 163 -2.56 -13.65 -12.24
C GLY A 163 -3.78 -13.21 -11.44
N GLY A 164 -4.69 -12.43 -12.04
CA GLY A 164 -6.03 -12.14 -11.51
C GLY A 164 -6.15 -10.93 -10.59
N ALA A 165 -5.13 -10.08 -10.46
CA ALA A 165 -5.26 -8.83 -9.70
C ALA A 165 -6.35 -7.91 -10.29
N GLY A 166 -7.10 -7.22 -9.44
CA GLY A 166 -8.15 -6.29 -9.86
C GLY A 166 -7.56 -5.00 -10.45
N LEU A 167 -6.52 -4.47 -9.83
CA LEU A 167 -5.77 -3.29 -10.28
C LEU A 167 -4.25 -3.54 -10.17
N ILE A 168 -3.50 -3.06 -11.14
CA ILE A 168 -2.04 -3.01 -11.09
C ILE A 168 -1.62 -1.56 -11.26
N ILE A 169 -0.97 -1.00 -10.24
CA ILE A 169 -0.39 0.33 -10.35
C ILE A 169 1.07 0.14 -10.77
N CYS A 170 1.40 0.59 -11.98
CA CYS A 170 2.75 0.55 -12.49
C CYS A 170 3.69 1.37 -11.60
N GLU A 171 4.97 1.02 -11.62
CA GLU A 171 5.99 1.67 -10.79
C GLU A 171 6.04 3.19 -10.93
N MET A 172 6.70 3.86 -9.97
CA MET A 172 6.90 5.31 -10.03
C MET A 172 7.54 5.71 -11.36
N THR A 173 6.70 6.28 -12.22
CA THR A 173 7.01 6.68 -13.58
C THR A 173 7.28 8.17 -13.59
N ASN A 174 8.47 8.53 -14.04
CA ASN A 174 9.04 9.84 -13.77
C ASN A 174 8.62 10.85 -14.83
N VAL A 175 8.33 12.08 -14.40
CA VAL A 175 7.78 13.14 -15.29
C VAL A 175 8.85 13.84 -16.13
N SER A 176 10.13 13.60 -15.86
CA SER A 176 11.28 14.12 -16.60
C SER A 176 12.52 13.25 -16.35
N PRO A 177 13.60 13.40 -17.14
CA PRO A 177 14.85 12.67 -16.92
C PRO A 177 15.44 12.90 -15.52
N GLU A 178 15.35 14.12 -14.99
CA GLU A 178 15.90 14.51 -13.69
C GLU A 178 15.01 14.07 -12.52
N ALA A 179 13.74 13.74 -12.80
CA ALA A 179 12.80 13.24 -11.83
C ALA A 179 13.11 11.82 -11.34
N ARG A 180 14.01 11.09 -12.02
CA ARG A 180 14.28 9.68 -11.72
C ARG A 180 15.00 9.44 -10.39
N ILE A 181 14.74 8.28 -9.79
CA ILE A 181 15.55 7.76 -8.68
C ILE A 181 16.91 7.30 -9.20
N SER A 182 16.89 6.50 -10.26
CA SER A 182 18.07 5.88 -10.88
C SER A 182 17.95 5.86 -12.41
N PRO A 183 19.05 5.59 -13.14
CA PRO A 183 19.01 5.48 -14.60
C PRO A 183 18.02 4.43 -15.13
N GLY A 184 17.73 3.38 -14.35
CA GLY A 184 16.81 2.30 -14.72
C GLY A 184 15.33 2.61 -14.44
N CYS A 185 14.99 3.79 -13.92
CA CYS A 185 13.59 4.13 -13.63
C CYS A 185 12.82 4.45 -14.91
N THR A 186 11.54 4.08 -14.94
CA THR A 186 10.63 4.38 -16.04
C THR A 186 10.27 5.86 -16.12
N GLY A 187 9.88 6.33 -17.30
CA GLY A 187 9.55 7.72 -17.62
C GLY A 187 8.24 7.84 -18.38
N LEU A 188 7.71 9.07 -18.42
CA LEU A 188 6.54 9.42 -19.23
C LEU A 188 6.61 10.84 -19.80
N TRP A 189 7.81 11.32 -20.09
CA TRP A 189 8.05 12.69 -20.57
C TRP A 189 8.09 12.84 -22.10
N SER A 190 7.91 11.75 -22.87
CA SER A 190 7.91 11.82 -24.34
C SER A 190 6.94 10.82 -24.97
N GLN A 191 6.64 11.02 -26.25
CA GLN A 191 5.77 10.14 -27.02
C GLN A 191 6.25 8.69 -27.03
N ALA A 192 7.56 8.45 -27.14
CA ALA A 192 8.14 7.11 -27.13
C ALA A 192 7.84 6.36 -25.82
N HIS A 193 7.80 7.07 -24.69
CA HIS A 193 7.37 6.49 -23.42
C HIS A 193 5.89 6.09 -23.45
N ALA A 194 5.03 6.99 -23.94
CA ALA A 194 3.59 6.75 -24.02
C ALA A 194 3.27 5.52 -24.89
N GLU A 195 3.95 5.38 -26.04
CA GLU A 195 3.77 4.25 -26.95
C GLU A 195 4.24 2.92 -26.34
N ALA A 196 5.37 2.94 -25.62
CA ALA A 196 5.88 1.76 -24.95
C ALA A 196 4.98 1.31 -23.79
N TRP A 197 4.43 2.27 -23.02
CA TRP A 197 3.44 1.97 -21.99
C TRP A 197 2.11 1.47 -22.58
N ARG A 198 1.65 2.07 -23.69
CA ARG A 198 0.45 1.63 -24.40
C ARG A 198 0.51 0.15 -24.76
N ARG A 199 1.67 -0.33 -25.25
CA ARG A 199 1.88 -1.77 -25.53
C ARG A 199 1.63 -2.65 -24.30
N VAL A 200 2.05 -2.21 -23.11
CA VAL A 200 1.85 -2.95 -21.85
C VAL A 200 0.37 -2.92 -21.42
N VAL A 201 -0.26 -1.74 -21.48
CA VAL A 201 -1.67 -1.55 -21.14
C VAL A 201 -2.57 -2.38 -22.07
N ASP A 202 -2.37 -2.28 -23.39
CA ASP A 202 -3.13 -3.01 -24.41
C ASP A 202 -3.02 -4.52 -24.21
N PHE A 203 -1.81 -5.02 -23.90
CA PHE A 203 -1.63 -6.44 -23.61
C PHE A 203 -2.46 -6.89 -22.41
N CYS A 204 -2.47 -6.12 -21.33
CA CYS A 204 -3.22 -6.47 -20.12
C CYS A 204 -4.73 -6.45 -20.38
N HIS A 205 -5.24 -5.37 -21.00
CA HIS A 205 -6.66 -5.24 -21.32
C HIS A 205 -7.15 -6.31 -22.30
N ALA A 206 -6.33 -6.70 -23.26
CA ALA A 206 -6.69 -7.75 -24.22
C ALA A 206 -6.76 -9.15 -23.59
N ASN A 207 -6.01 -9.41 -22.51
CA ASN A 207 -5.78 -10.77 -22.01
C ASN A 207 -6.29 -11.01 -20.57
N SER A 208 -6.76 -10.01 -19.84
CA SER A 208 -7.33 -10.18 -18.49
C SER A 208 -8.44 -9.17 -18.15
N ASP A 209 -8.99 -9.25 -16.93
CA ASP A 209 -9.91 -8.25 -16.36
C ASP A 209 -9.17 -7.15 -15.57
N ALA A 210 -7.84 -7.25 -15.45
CA ALA A 210 -7.06 -6.36 -14.62
C ALA A 210 -7.10 -4.94 -15.18
N LYS A 211 -7.27 -3.97 -14.29
CA LYS A 211 -7.13 -2.54 -14.60
C LYS A 211 -5.71 -2.10 -14.37
N ILE A 212 -5.23 -1.14 -15.15
CA ILE A 212 -3.85 -0.68 -15.13
C ILE A 212 -3.82 0.80 -14.76
N GLY A 213 -3.19 1.10 -13.63
CA GLY A 213 -2.87 2.46 -13.22
C GLY A 213 -1.39 2.78 -13.43
N VAL A 214 -1.06 4.07 -13.39
CA VAL A 214 0.33 4.55 -13.38
C VAL A 214 0.55 5.48 -12.19
N GLN A 215 1.67 5.33 -11.49
CA GLN A 215 2.07 6.27 -10.44
C GLN A 215 3.04 7.30 -11.01
N LEU A 216 2.65 8.57 -11.10
CA LEU A 216 3.54 9.67 -11.50
C LEU A 216 4.30 10.21 -10.31
N GLY A 217 5.61 10.41 -10.47
CA GLY A 217 6.46 10.91 -9.39
C GLY A 217 7.72 11.65 -9.83
N HIS A 218 8.37 12.25 -8.83
CA HIS A 218 9.66 12.92 -8.97
C HIS A 218 10.48 12.66 -7.70
N ALA A 219 11.66 12.07 -7.84
CA ALA A 219 12.50 11.59 -6.73
C ALA A 219 13.00 12.71 -5.82
N GLY A 220 13.13 13.94 -6.34
CA GLY A 220 13.54 15.11 -5.58
C GLY A 220 14.92 14.90 -4.96
N ARG A 221 15.07 15.15 -3.66
CA ARG A 221 16.33 14.97 -2.93
C ARG A 221 16.87 13.54 -2.85
N LYS A 222 16.09 12.54 -3.31
CA LYS A 222 16.44 11.11 -3.30
C LYS A 222 16.78 10.58 -4.70
N GLY A 223 16.89 11.47 -5.69
CA GLY A 223 17.24 11.12 -7.07
C GLY A 223 18.73 10.85 -7.27
N ALA A 224 19.11 10.58 -8.52
CA ALA A 224 20.49 10.38 -8.96
C ALA A 224 21.28 9.33 -8.13
N THR A 225 20.64 8.18 -7.87
CA THR A 225 21.27 7.02 -7.23
C THR A 225 21.44 5.87 -8.22
N ASP A 226 22.40 4.97 -7.96
CA ASP A 226 22.61 3.76 -8.74
C ASP A 226 21.46 2.76 -8.51
N LEU A 227 21.42 1.72 -9.33
CA LEU A 227 20.41 0.65 -9.25
C LEU A 227 20.44 0.00 -7.85
N LEU A 228 19.26 -0.43 -7.39
CA LEU A 228 19.09 -0.93 -6.03
C LEU A 228 20.07 -2.07 -5.69
N TRP A 229 20.24 -3.04 -6.60
CA TRP A 229 21.15 -4.18 -6.40
C TRP A 229 22.63 -3.84 -6.55
N LYS A 230 22.98 -2.63 -7.03
CA LYS A 230 24.35 -2.08 -7.00
C LYS A 230 24.64 -1.27 -5.73
N GLY A 231 23.67 -1.21 -4.82
CA GLY A 231 23.81 -0.60 -3.49
C GLY A 231 23.17 0.78 -3.36
N ALA A 232 22.45 1.27 -4.37
CA ALA A 232 21.70 2.53 -4.32
C ALA A 232 22.53 3.74 -3.84
N LYS A 233 23.83 3.74 -4.13
CA LYS A 233 24.72 4.86 -3.80
C LYS A 233 24.46 6.03 -4.75
N PRO A 234 24.77 7.27 -4.35
CA PRO A 234 24.76 8.39 -5.29
C PRO A 234 25.58 8.07 -6.54
N LEU A 235 25.10 8.52 -7.69
CA LEU A 235 25.82 8.39 -8.96
C LEU A 235 27.12 9.21 -8.95
N PRO A 236 28.15 8.77 -9.68
CA PRO A 236 29.33 9.58 -9.97
C PRO A 236 28.96 10.95 -10.58
N ALA A 237 29.74 11.99 -10.28
CA ALA A 237 29.41 13.37 -10.67
C ALA A 237 29.29 13.61 -12.18
N ASP A 238 29.95 12.79 -13.00
CA ASP A 238 29.89 12.81 -14.47
C ASP A 238 28.62 12.13 -15.03
N GLN A 239 27.88 11.39 -14.20
CA GLN A 239 26.64 10.68 -14.55
C GLN A 239 25.41 11.21 -13.80
N ALA A 240 25.62 11.86 -12.66
CA ALA A 240 24.57 12.43 -11.84
C ALA A 240 23.96 13.68 -12.48
N TRP A 241 22.64 13.85 -12.32
CA TRP A 241 21.93 15.07 -12.67
C TRP A 241 21.68 15.94 -11.43
N PRO A 242 21.48 17.26 -11.59
CA PRO A 242 21.15 18.13 -10.46
C PRO A 242 19.80 17.74 -9.81
N LEU A 243 19.78 17.70 -8.48
CA LEU A 243 18.55 17.47 -7.71
C LEU A 243 17.87 18.78 -7.34
N ILE A 244 16.54 18.74 -7.27
CA ILE A 244 15.70 19.83 -6.76
C ILE A 244 14.83 19.36 -5.60
N ALA A 245 14.56 20.27 -4.67
CA ALA A 245 13.76 20.03 -3.47
C ALA A 245 13.20 21.36 -2.93
N PRO A 246 12.23 21.35 -1.99
CA PRO A 246 11.76 22.59 -1.35
C PRO A 246 12.88 23.33 -0.60
N SER A 247 13.83 22.60 -0.02
CA SER A 247 14.97 23.14 0.74
C SER A 247 16.27 22.38 0.43
N PRO A 248 17.45 23.00 0.61
CA PRO A 248 18.74 22.41 0.24
C PRO A 248 19.24 21.42 1.30
N LEU A 249 18.44 20.37 1.54
CA LEU A 249 18.70 19.34 2.55
C LEU A 249 18.94 18.00 1.87
N ALA A 250 20.16 17.46 1.98
CA ALA A 250 20.47 16.12 1.47
C ALA A 250 19.64 15.03 2.18
N TRP A 251 19.43 13.89 1.51
CA TRP A 251 18.77 12.74 2.12
C TRP A 251 19.57 12.15 3.29
N ASP A 252 20.88 11.97 3.11
CA ASP A 252 21.82 11.56 4.14
C ASP A 252 23.20 12.21 3.88
N ALA A 253 24.20 11.89 4.71
CA ALA A 253 25.55 12.46 4.62
C ALA A 253 26.30 12.11 3.32
N ASN A 254 25.90 11.07 2.60
CA ASN A 254 26.53 10.66 1.34
C ASN A 254 25.80 11.22 0.13
N SER A 255 24.54 11.63 0.29
CA SER A 255 23.67 12.07 -0.79
C SER A 255 24.02 13.45 -1.31
N GLN A 256 23.71 13.71 -2.58
CA GLN A 256 23.82 15.04 -3.17
C GLN A 256 22.89 16.02 -2.45
N VAL A 257 23.37 17.24 -2.20
CA VAL A 257 22.54 18.34 -1.69
C VAL A 257 21.69 18.87 -2.85
N PRO A 258 20.34 18.85 -2.75
CA PRO A 258 19.50 19.40 -3.80
C PRO A 258 19.57 20.93 -3.80
N ARG A 259 19.30 21.53 -4.95
CA ARG A 259 19.03 22.96 -5.05
C ARG A 259 17.61 23.25 -4.56
N ALA A 260 17.44 24.32 -3.79
CA ALA A 260 16.11 24.81 -3.44
C ALA A 260 15.35 25.26 -4.71
N MET A 261 14.10 24.80 -4.85
CA MET A 261 13.25 25.16 -5.98
C MET A 261 12.87 26.64 -5.93
N THR A 262 12.96 27.29 -7.08
CA THR A 262 12.37 28.61 -7.36
C THR A 262 10.93 28.45 -7.84
N ARG A 263 10.19 29.56 -7.92
CA ARG A 263 8.85 29.54 -8.53
C ARG A 263 8.87 29.09 -10.00
N ALA A 264 9.93 29.43 -10.74
CA ALA A 264 10.09 29.00 -12.13
C ALA A 264 10.29 27.48 -12.23
N ASP A 265 11.07 26.88 -11.32
CA ASP A 265 11.21 25.41 -11.25
C ASP A 265 9.87 24.72 -10.96
N MET A 266 9.05 25.30 -10.07
CA MET A 266 7.72 24.78 -9.76
C MET A 266 6.77 24.84 -10.97
N GLN A 267 6.82 25.93 -11.75
CA GLN A 267 6.02 26.10 -12.96
C GLN A 267 6.44 25.12 -14.06
N GLU A 268 7.74 24.95 -14.29
CA GLU A 268 8.28 23.97 -15.23
C GLU A 268 7.88 22.56 -14.84
N LEU A 269 8.06 22.20 -13.56
CA LEU A 269 7.68 20.88 -13.08
C LEU A 269 6.17 20.62 -13.20
N ARG A 270 5.32 21.62 -12.93
CA ARG A 270 3.88 21.53 -13.18
C ARG A 270 3.59 21.22 -14.65
N ALA A 271 4.28 21.85 -15.59
CA ALA A 271 4.14 21.55 -17.02
C ALA A 271 4.56 20.11 -17.37
N GLN A 272 5.63 19.61 -16.74
CA GLN A 272 6.08 18.21 -16.91
C GLN A 272 5.05 17.20 -16.39
N TYR A 273 4.44 17.45 -15.22
CA TYR A 273 3.35 16.62 -14.71
C TYR A 273 2.12 16.64 -15.62
N VAL A 274 1.74 17.80 -16.15
CA VAL A 274 0.66 17.93 -17.14
C VAL A 274 0.98 17.11 -18.40
N GLN A 275 2.20 17.22 -18.92
CA GLN A 275 2.61 16.46 -20.11
C GLN A 275 2.56 14.95 -19.85
N ALA A 276 3.14 14.48 -18.75
CA ALA A 276 3.10 13.08 -18.37
C ALA A 276 1.66 12.57 -18.17
N THR A 277 0.78 13.41 -17.62
CA THR A 277 -0.65 13.09 -17.46
C THR A 277 -1.35 12.90 -18.81
N ARG A 278 -1.05 13.73 -19.82
CA ARG A 278 -1.58 13.55 -21.18
C ARG A 278 -1.11 12.23 -21.79
N HIS A 279 0.18 11.96 -21.72
CA HIS A 279 0.75 10.69 -22.18
C HIS A 279 0.16 9.49 -21.43
N ALA A 280 -0.15 9.61 -20.14
CA ALA A 280 -0.82 8.55 -19.38
C ALA A 280 -2.23 8.28 -19.90
N ALA A 281 -3.00 9.33 -20.18
CA ALA A 281 -4.33 9.20 -20.76
C ALA A 281 -4.29 8.55 -22.16
N GLU A 282 -3.36 8.98 -23.00
CA GLU A 282 -3.11 8.46 -24.36
C GLU A 282 -2.63 7.01 -24.36
N ALA A 283 -1.83 6.61 -23.38
CA ALA A 283 -1.39 5.23 -23.20
C ALA A 283 -2.51 4.28 -22.72
N GLY A 284 -3.68 4.83 -22.37
CA GLY A 284 -4.86 4.03 -22.01
C GLY A 284 -4.94 3.64 -20.54
N PHE A 285 -4.14 4.24 -19.64
CA PHE A 285 -4.23 3.94 -18.20
C PHE A 285 -5.64 4.23 -17.66
N ASP A 286 -6.13 3.31 -16.83
CA ASP A 286 -7.45 3.34 -16.19
C ASP A 286 -7.48 4.27 -14.97
N LEU A 287 -6.33 4.46 -14.33
CA LEU A 287 -6.15 5.26 -13.11
C LEU A 287 -4.79 5.96 -13.14
N LEU A 288 -4.73 7.18 -12.60
CA LEU A 288 -3.47 7.88 -12.37
C LEU A 288 -3.30 8.11 -10.87
N GLU A 289 -2.16 7.68 -10.33
CA GLU A 289 -1.77 7.92 -8.94
C GLU A 289 -0.68 8.98 -8.88
N LEU A 290 -0.86 10.01 -8.04
CA LEU A 290 0.18 10.99 -7.75
C LEU A 290 1.04 10.53 -6.56
N HIS A 291 2.37 10.49 -6.72
CA HIS A 291 3.27 10.07 -5.65
C HIS A 291 3.63 11.24 -4.70
N ALA A 292 2.89 11.37 -3.60
CA ALA A 292 3.13 12.33 -2.52
C ALA A 292 3.58 11.65 -1.21
N ALA A 293 4.39 10.60 -1.33
CA ALA A 293 4.86 9.78 -0.20
C ALA A 293 6.36 9.50 -0.28
N HIS A 294 6.87 8.79 0.72
CA HIS A 294 8.20 8.20 0.76
C HIS A 294 9.38 9.17 0.62
N GLY A 295 9.20 10.43 1.02
CA GLY A 295 10.26 11.44 0.98
C GLY A 295 10.70 11.88 -0.41
N TYR A 296 9.99 11.46 -1.46
CA TYR A 296 10.17 12.01 -2.79
C TYR A 296 9.63 13.44 -2.84
N LEU A 297 9.67 14.09 -4.00
CA LEU A 297 9.56 15.54 -4.08
C LEU A 297 8.29 16.09 -3.40
N LEU A 298 7.11 15.59 -3.73
CA LEU A 298 5.87 16.12 -3.14
C LEU A 298 5.79 15.83 -1.63
N ALA A 299 6.19 14.63 -1.20
CA ALA A 299 6.30 14.32 0.23
C ALA A 299 7.30 15.24 0.96
N SER A 300 8.36 15.65 0.27
CA SER A 300 9.36 16.56 0.84
C SER A 300 8.83 17.99 1.00
N PHE A 301 7.85 18.42 0.20
CA PHE A 301 7.11 19.66 0.44
C PHE A 301 6.18 19.50 1.64
N ILE A 302 5.48 18.36 1.72
CA ILE A 302 4.51 18.09 2.77
C ILE A 302 5.20 17.99 4.13
N SER A 303 6.37 17.38 4.27
CA SER A 303 6.98 17.21 5.60
C SER A 303 7.71 18.46 6.11
N PRO A 304 7.49 18.87 7.37
CA PRO A 304 8.23 19.95 8.00
C PRO A 304 9.72 19.61 8.24
N LEU A 305 10.13 18.33 8.18
CA LEU A 305 11.54 17.93 8.31
C LEU A 305 12.38 18.28 7.09
N THR A 306 11.71 18.49 5.95
CA THR A 306 12.36 18.62 4.65
C THR A 306 12.01 19.92 3.93
N ASN A 307 10.96 20.61 4.38
CA ASN A 307 10.53 21.90 3.86
C ASN A 307 10.73 22.99 4.91
N HIS A 308 11.86 23.68 4.81
CA HIS A 308 12.25 24.84 5.63
C HIS A 308 12.08 26.16 4.86
N ARG A 309 11.18 26.21 3.87
CA ARG A 309 10.90 27.45 3.15
C ARG A 309 10.23 28.47 4.07
N ASP A 310 10.53 29.74 3.84
CA ASP A 310 9.98 30.91 4.52
C ASP A 310 8.96 31.68 3.68
N ASP A 311 8.66 31.18 2.47
CA ASP A 311 7.62 31.69 1.58
C ASP A 311 6.28 30.97 1.75
N GLU A 312 5.33 31.26 0.86
CA GLU A 312 3.97 30.69 0.87
C GLU A 312 3.89 29.18 0.59
N TYR A 313 5.04 28.51 0.39
CA TYR A 313 5.17 27.07 0.20
C TYR A 313 5.80 26.36 1.40
N GLY A 314 6.08 27.04 2.51
CA GLY A 314 6.64 26.47 3.74
C GLY A 314 5.94 26.92 5.03
N GLY A 315 6.36 26.34 6.15
CA GLY A 315 5.79 26.62 7.47
C GLY A 315 4.52 25.82 7.77
N SER A 316 3.35 26.46 7.70
CA SER A 316 2.06 25.82 8.02
C SER A 316 1.79 24.61 7.11
N LEU A 317 0.96 23.67 7.57
CA LEU A 317 0.56 22.53 6.73
C LEU A 317 -0.15 22.98 5.45
N GLU A 318 -0.97 24.03 5.52
CA GLU A 318 -1.61 24.66 4.35
C GLU A 318 -0.59 25.10 3.30
N ASN A 319 0.45 25.84 3.72
CA ASN A 319 1.50 26.29 2.80
C ASN A 319 2.31 25.11 2.23
N ARG A 320 2.67 24.13 3.08
CA ARG A 320 3.37 22.91 2.66
C ARG A 320 2.57 22.08 1.66
N MET A 321 1.25 22.13 1.73
CA MET A 321 0.32 21.47 0.81
C MET A 321 0.09 22.24 -0.49
N ARG A 322 0.40 23.53 -0.56
CA ARG A 322 0.11 24.40 -1.71
C ARG A 322 0.68 23.85 -3.02
N PHE A 323 1.97 23.50 -3.06
CA PHE A 323 2.59 22.96 -4.28
C PHE A 323 2.10 21.54 -4.65
N PRO A 324 2.00 20.57 -3.71
CA PRO A 324 1.34 19.30 -3.98
C PRO A 324 -0.07 19.43 -4.58
N LEU A 325 -0.89 20.37 -4.07
CA LEU A 325 -2.23 20.63 -4.59
C LEU A 325 -2.21 21.32 -5.95
N GLU A 326 -1.29 22.27 -6.21
CA GLU A 326 -1.11 22.87 -7.55
C GLU A 326 -0.79 21.81 -8.62
N ILE A 327 0.04 20.81 -8.28
CA ILE A 327 0.34 19.67 -9.17
C ILE A 327 -0.89 18.76 -9.32
N TRP A 328 -1.55 18.44 -8.22
CA TRP A 328 -2.77 17.63 -8.23
C TRP A 328 -3.84 18.23 -9.14
N ASP A 329 -4.16 19.50 -8.97
CA ASP A 329 -5.20 20.21 -9.72
C ASP A 329 -4.86 20.22 -11.22
N ALA A 330 -3.60 20.50 -11.58
CA ALA A 330 -3.15 20.50 -12.96
C ALA A 330 -3.27 19.11 -13.62
N CYS A 331 -2.94 18.05 -12.88
CA CYS A 331 -3.14 16.67 -13.34
C CYS A 331 -4.64 16.35 -13.46
N ARG A 332 -5.46 16.77 -12.49
CA ARG A 332 -6.89 16.47 -12.46
C ARG A 332 -7.66 17.16 -13.59
N GLU A 333 -7.29 18.39 -13.93
CA GLU A 333 -7.79 19.13 -15.10
C GLU A 333 -7.40 18.46 -16.43
N THR A 334 -6.27 17.75 -16.46
CA THR A 334 -5.70 17.16 -17.67
C THR A 334 -6.16 15.71 -17.90
N PHE A 335 -6.28 14.91 -16.83
CA PHE A 335 -6.66 13.50 -16.92
C PHE A 335 -8.17 13.36 -17.13
N PRO A 336 -8.66 12.42 -17.97
CA PRO A 336 -10.08 12.29 -18.26
C PRO A 336 -10.94 12.20 -17.00
N SER A 337 -11.95 13.08 -16.90
CA SER A 337 -12.73 13.30 -15.66
C SER A 337 -13.52 12.09 -15.18
N GLU A 338 -13.85 11.17 -16.09
CA GLU A 338 -14.52 9.90 -15.80
C GLU A 338 -13.58 8.88 -15.16
N ARG A 339 -12.26 9.00 -15.38
CA ARG A 339 -11.26 8.09 -14.84
C ARG A 339 -10.78 8.57 -13.47
N PRO A 340 -10.65 7.65 -12.49
CA PRO A 340 -10.24 8.04 -11.14
C PRO A 340 -8.77 8.48 -11.08
N MET A 341 -8.51 9.39 -10.15
CA MET A 341 -7.17 9.70 -9.69
C MET A 341 -7.02 9.36 -8.21
N SER A 342 -5.87 8.78 -7.85
CA SER A 342 -5.48 8.53 -6.46
C SER A 342 -4.25 9.35 -6.09
N VAL A 343 -4.03 9.52 -4.79
CA VAL A 343 -2.75 10.04 -4.27
C VAL A 343 -2.20 9.07 -3.26
N ARG A 344 -0.90 8.79 -3.37
CA ARG A 344 -0.17 8.05 -2.34
C ARG A 344 0.46 9.02 -1.36
N ILE A 345 0.15 8.88 -0.08
CA ILE A 345 0.69 9.74 1.00
C ILE A 345 1.49 8.93 2.04
N SER A 346 2.39 9.62 2.73
CA SER A 346 2.99 9.10 3.96
C SER A 346 2.14 9.55 5.15
N ALA A 347 1.57 8.61 5.91
CA ALA A 347 0.72 8.93 7.04
C ALA A 347 1.48 9.42 8.29
N THR A 348 2.79 9.23 8.31
CA THR A 348 3.68 9.78 9.33
C THR A 348 5.12 9.64 8.85
N ASP A 349 6.00 10.52 9.31
CA ASP A 349 7.44 10.43 9.04
C ASP A 349 8.17 9.49 10.01
N TRP A 350 7.53 9.07 11.11
CA TRP A 350 8.12 8.28 12.19
C TRP A 350 9.34 8.94 12.86
N ALA A 351 9.47 10.26 12.76
CA ALA A 351 10.55 11.05 13.34
C ALA A 351 9.99 12.23 14.14
N PRO A 352 10.64 12.63 15.25
CA PRO A 352 10.22 13.80 16.03
C PRO A 352 10.17 15.07 15.18
N GLY A 353 9.09 15.85 15.33
CA GLY A 353 8.88 17.08 14.57
C GLY A 353 8.48 16.87 13.11
N GLY A 354 8.31 15.63 12.65
CA GLY A 354 7.79 15.30 11.32
C GLY A 354 6.27 15.23 11.27
N LEU A 355 5.78 14.79 10.11
CA LEU A 355 4.37 14.60 9.86
C LEU A 355 3.78 13.56 10.84
N SER A 356 2.71 13.96 11.51
CA SER A 356 1.94 13.12 12.44
C SER A 356 0.78 12.41 11.75
N GLU A 357 0.18 11.44 12.43
CA GLU A 357 -1.03 10.77 11.95
C GLU A 357 -2.22 11.73 11.86
N ASP A 358 -2.27 12.76 12.71
CA ASP A 358 -3.31 13.81 12.67
C ASP A 358 -3.15 14.67 11.41
N ASP A 359 -1.91 15.06 11.10
CA ASP A 359 -1.60 15.78 9.87
C ASP A 359 -1.98 14.95 8.64
N ALA A 360 -1.82 13.63 8.68
CA ALA A 360 -2.18 12.77 7.55
C ALA A 360 -3.68 12.76 7.25
N VAL A 361 -4.54 12.86 8.28
CA VAL A 361 -5.99 13.04 8.10
C VAL A 361 -6.29 14.38 7.43
N GLU A 362 -5.58 15.44 7.81
CA GLU A 362 -5.68 16.77 7.16
C GLU A 362 -5.20 16.73 5.71
N VAL A 363 -4.03 16.14 5.43
CA VAL A 363 -3.50 15.96 4.08
C VAL A 363 -4.49 15.20 3.20
N ALA A 364 -5.03 14.08 3.68
CA ALA A 364 -6.02 13.28 2.96
C ALA A 364 -7.30 14.07 2.66
N ARG A 365 -7.79 14.85 3.64
CA ARG A 365 -8.97 15.70 3.46
C ARG A 365 -8.74 16.81 2.44
N LEU A 366 -7.58 17.47 2.47
CA LEU A 366 -7.24 18.50 1.48
C LEU A 366 -7.22 17.93 0.06
N PHE A 367 -6.58 16.78 -0.17
CA PHE A 367 -6.63 16.12 -1.48
C PHE A 367 -8.07 15.72 -1.86
N HIS A 368 -8.86 15.20 -0.92
CA HIS A 368 -10.25 14.83 -1.20
C HIS A 368 -11.12 16.04 -1.58
N GLN A 369 -10.96 17.18 -0.91
CA GLN A 369 -11.64 18.44 -1.26
C GLN A 369 -11.27 18.93 -2.67
N HIS A 370 -10.08 18.60 -3.15
CA HIS A 370 -9.62 18.84 -4.52
C HIS A 370 -10.01 17.71 -5.51
N GLY A 371 -10.96 16.84 -5.13
CA GLY A 371 -11.53 15.82 -6.02
C GLY A 371 -10.71 14.52 -6.12
N CYS A 372 -9.86 14.21 -5.13
CA CYS A 372 -9.22 12.91 -5.03
C CYS A 372 -10.21 11.78 -4.73
N ASP A 373 -10.13 10.73 -5.54
CA ASP A 373 -11.07 9.61 -5.50
C ASP A 373 -10.63 8.51 -4.53
N LEU A 374 -9.32 8.34 -4.32
CA LEU A 374 -8.75 7.29 -3.48
C LEU A 374 -7.43 7.75 -2.84
N ILE A 375 -7.28 7.52 -1.54
CA ILE A 375 -6.00 7.75 -0.84
C ILE A 375 -5.27 6.40 -0.66
N ASP A 376 -4.08 6.25 -1.26
CA ASP A 376 -3.15 5.14 -0.97
C ASP A 376 -2.30 5.49 0.27
N VAL A 377 -2.51 4.77 1.36
CA VAL A 377 -1.99 5.15 2.68
C VAL A 377 -0.74 4.34 3.03
N SER A 378 0.43 4.95 2.79
CA SER A 378 1.74 4.44 3.18
C SER A 378 2.30 5.22 4.38
N ALA A 379 3.59 5.08 4.69
CA ALA A 379 4.26 5.86 5.73
C ALA A 379 5.79 5.92 5.54
N GLY A 380 6.39 6.91 6.21
CA GLY A 380 7.83 7.02 6.41
C GLY A 380 8.63 7.26 5.14
N GLN A 381 9.92 6.92 5.21
CA GLN A 381 10.91 7.13 4.16
C GLN A 381 11.13 8.60 3.79
N THR A 382 10.63 9.53 4.61
CA THR A 382 10.80 10.98 4.44
C THR A 382 12.11 11.49 5.00
N ASP A 383 12.55 10.93 6.12
CA ASP A 383 13.82 11.24 6.78
C ASP A 383 14.49 9.94 7.27
N PRO A 384 15.82 9.79 7.15
CA PRO A 384 16.52 8.57 7.56
C PRO A 384 16.46 8.32 9.08
N SER A 385 16.14 9.32 9.89
CA SER A 385 16.00 9.16 11.35
C SER A 385 14.68 8.50 11.78
N GLY A 386 13.75 8.28 10.84
CA GLY A 386 12.46 7.64 11.09
C GLY A 386 12.60 6.24 11.69
N LYS A 387 11.79 5.91 12.70
CA LYS A 387 11.86 4.64 13.44
C LYS A 387 10.59 3.78 13.27
N PRO A 388 10.36 3.21 12.08
CA PRO A 388 9.19 2.37 11.81
C PRO A 388 9.15 1.13 12.71
N VAL A 389 7.96 0.89 13.25
CA VAL A 389 7.63 -0.30 14.03
C VAL A 389 6.92 -1.28 13.12
N TYR A 390 7.71 -2.14 12.50
CA TYR A 390 7.21 -3.15 11.59
C TYR A 390 6.39 -4.23 12.32
N GLY A 391 5.45 -4.79 11.57
CA GLY A 391 4.59 -5.88 12.02
C GLY A 391 3.61 -6.30 10.93
N ARG A 392 2.69 -7.19 11.27
CA ARG A 392 1.57 -7.57 10.42
C ARG A 392 0.67 -6.36 10.17
N MET A 393 0.38 -6.05 8.90
CA MET A 393 -0.58 -4.99 8.53
C MET A 393 -0.29 -3.66 9.27
N PHE A 394 1.00 -3.28 9.32
CA PHE A 394 1.46 -2.26 10.28
C PHE A 394 1.00 -0.84 9.91
N GLN A 395 0.75 -0.56 8.63
CA GLN A 395 0.24 0.74 8.17
C GLN A 395 -1.28 0.76 7.98
N THR A 396 -1.96 -0.39 8.02
CA THR A 396 -3.43 -0.47 7.94
C THR A 396 -4.16 0.45 8.93
N PRO A 397 -3.70 0.66 10.19
CA PRO A 397 -4.35 1.62 11.09
C PRO A 397 -4.41 3.05 10.56
N PHE A 398 -3.45 3.47 9.73
CA PHE A 398 -3.48 4.80 9.12
C PHE A 398 -4.60 4.90 8.08
N SER A 399 -4.76 3.86 7.26
CA SER A 399 -5.88 3.76 6.30
C SER A 399 -7.23 3.73 7.01
N ASP A 400 -7.33 2.91 8.06
CA ASP A 400 -8.50 2.76 8.91
C ASP A 400 -8.91 4.11 9.52
N ARG A 401 -7.92 4.84 10.04
CA ARG A 401 -8.10 6.17 10.61
C ARG A 401 -8.62 7.17 9.59
N ILE A 402 -7.92 7.34 8.47
CA ILE A 402 -8.29 8.31 7.42
C ILE A 402 -9.69 8.01 6.88
N ARG A 403 -9.96 6.75 6.53
CA ARG A 403 -11.25 6.33 5.99
C ARG A 403 -12.39 6.64 6.94
N ASN A 404 -12.25 6.26 8.21
CA ASN A 404 -13.37 6.27 9.14
C ASN A 404 -13.54 7.60 9.89
N GLU A 405 -12.51 8.46 9.92
CA GLU A 405 -12.64 9.85 10.38
C GLU A 405 -13.23 10.77 9.29
N LEU A 406 -12.84 10.57 8.01
CA LEU A 406 -13.36 11.38 6.90
C LEU A 406 -14.68 10.86 6.31
N ARG A 407 -14.96 9.55 6.41
CA ARG A 407 -16.20 8.84 6.03
C ARG A 407 -16.55 8.79 4.54
N GLU A 408 -16.21 9.82 3.78
CA GLU A 408 -16.56 9.97 2.36
C GLU A 408 -15.39 9.64 1.41
N VAL A 409 -14.26 9.20 1.99
CA VAL A 409 -13.00 8.97 1.26
C VAL A 409 -12.74 7.48 1.14
N ALA A 410 -12.60 7.01 -0.11
CA ALA A 410 -12.12 5.66 -0.34
C ALA A 410 -10.62 5.58 -0.03
N THR A 411 -10.19 4.49 0.61
CA THR A 411 -8.77 4.29 0.93
C THR A 411 -8.26 2.94 0.48
N MET A 412 -6.96 2.91 0.20
CA MET A 412 -6.23 1.68 -0.04
C MET A 412 -5.16 1.50 1.04
N ALA A 413 -5.16 0.33 1.67
CA ALA A 413 -4.15 -0.02 2.66
C ALA A 413 -2.96 -0.75 2.01
N VAL A 414 -1.76 -0.45 2.48
CA VAL A 414 -0.51 -1.14 2.13
C VAL A 414 0.29 -1.48 3.40
N GLY A 415 1.37 -2.23 3.28
CA GLY A 415 2.34 -2.45 4.37
C GLY A 415 2.17 -3.79 5.08
N ASN A 416 2.98 -4.78 4.68
CA ASN A 416 2.95 -6.16 5.19
C ASN A 416 1.55 -6.80 5.15
N ILE A 417 0.77 -6.50 4.11
CA ILE A 417 -0.35 -7.33 3.66
C ILE A 417 0.28 -8.47 2.86
N GLN A 418 0.07 -9.71 3.27
CA GLN A 418 0.85 -10.87 2.80
C GLN A 418 0.03 -11.91 2.05
N GLY A 419 -1.29 -11.85 2.13
CA GLY A 419 -2.16 -12.84 1.51
C GLY A 419 -3.63 -12.50 1.71
N TRP A 420 -4.47 -13.37 1.18
CA TRP A 420 -5.91 -13.18 1.05
C TRP A 420 -6.66 -13.01 2.37
N ASP A 421 -6.26 -13.71 3.45
CA ASP A 421 -6.90 -13.55 4.76
C ASP A 421 -6.71 -12.14 5.34
N HIS A 422 -5.55 -11.50 5.08
CA HIS A 422 -5.37 -10.09 5.42
C HIS A 422 -6.29 -9.21 4.57
N VAL A 423 -6.41 -9.46 3.27
CA VAL A 423 -7.29 -8.68 2.39
C VAL A 423 -8.75 -8.79 2.85
N ASN A 424 -9.26 -10.02 3.04
CA ASN A 424 -10.61 -10.26 3.54
C ASN A 424 -10.85 -9.53 4.87
N THR A 425 -9.93 -9.70 5.82
CA THR A 425 -10.02 -9.05 7.13
C THR A 425 -10.10 -7.53 6.99
N ILE A 426 -9.23 -6.92 6.19
CA ILE A 426 -9.14 -5.45 6.05
C ILE A 426 -10.42 -4.88 5.46
N VAL A 427 -10.92 -5.45 4.36
CA VAL A 427 -12.06 -4.88 3.63
C VAL A 427 -13.37 -5.10 4.38
N VAL A 428 -13.61 -6.32 4.90
CA VAL A 428 -14.85 -6.64 5.60
C VAL A 428 -14.97 -5.91 6.93
N SER A 429 -13.84 -5.58 7.57
CA SER A 429 -13.82 -4.80 8.82
C SER A 429 -13.82 -3.28 8.60
N GLY A 430 -13.94 -2.80 7.36
CA GLY A 430 -14.06 -1.37 7.06
C GLY A 430 -12.79 -0.56 7.26
N ARG A 431 -11.61 -1.19 7.18
CA ARG A 431 -10.31 -0.49 7.38
C ARG A 431 -9.74 0.11 6.10
N ALA A 432 -10.13 -0.43 4.96
CA ALA A 432 -9.80 0.07 3.63
C ALA A 432 -10.80 -0.51 2.61
N ASP A 433 -10.91 0.14 1.46
CA ASP A 433 -11.74 -0.34 0.35
C ASP A 433 -10.94 -1.24 -0.60
N LEU A 434 -9.62 -1.02 -0.69
CA LEU A 434 -8.66 -1.79 -1.48
C LEU A 434 -7.42 -2.17 -0.65
N CYS A 435 -6.73 -3.23 -1.08
CA CYS A 435 -5.49 -3.68 -0.47
C CYS A 435 -4.36 -3.76 -1.50
N ALA A 436 -3.31 -2.97 -1.31
CA ALA A 436 -2.10 -3.00 -2.11
C ALA A 436 -1.07 -3.98 -1.53
N LEU A 437 -0.69 -4.97 -2.34
CA LEU A 437 0.35 -5.95 -2.05
C LEU A 437 1.56 -5.69 -2.97
N ALA A 438 2.75 -5.64 -2.38
CA ALA A 438 4.01 -5.42 -3.10
C ALA A 438 4.78 -6.75 -3.22
N ARG A 439 5.73 -6.98 -2.29
CA ARG A 439 6.60 -8.17 -2.23
C ARG A 439 5.89 -9.53 -2.45
N PRO A 440 4.67 -9.78 -1.94
CA PRO A 440 3.97 -11.03 -2.26
C PRO A 440 3.78 -11.27 -3.77
N HIS A 441 3.51 -10.22 -4.56
CA HIS A 441 3.40 -10.33 -6.02
C HIS A 441 4.76 -10.40 -6.76
N LEU A 442 5.87 -10.08 -6.08
CA LEU A 442 7.21 -10.37 -6.62
C LEU A 442 7.54 -11.85 -6.48
N TYR A 443 7.11 -12.47 -5.37
CA TYR A 443 7.29 -13.89 -5.11
C TYR A 443 6.32 -14.75 -5.93
N ASP A 444 5.06 -14.34 -6.02
CA ASP A 444 4.00 -15.06 -6.72
C ASP A 444 3.15 -14.12 -7.59
N PRO A 445 3.38 -14.08 -8.92
CA PRO A 445 2.57 -13.24 -9.81
C PRO A 445 1.11 -13.72 -9.92
N CYS A 446 0.82 -14.98 -9.61
CA CYS A 446 -0.51 -15.60 -9.67
C CYS A 446 -1.23 -15.62 -8.31
N LEU A 447 -0.74 -14.85 -7.33
CA LEU A 447 -1.24 -14.81 -5.96
C LEU A 447 -2.77 -14.73 -5.86
N THR A 448 -3.43 -13.95 -6.72
CA THR A 448 -4.88 -13.78 -6.66
C THR A 448 -5.64 -15.02 -7.15
N LEU A 449 -5.15 -15.71 -8.19
CA LEU A 449 -5.71 -16.99 -8.63
C LEU A 449 -5.47 -18.10 -7.60
N HIS A 450 -4.29 -18.15 -6.98
CA HIS A 450 -4.01 -19.09 -5.90
C HIS A 450 -4.91 -18.84 -4.69
N ALA A 451 -5.08 -17.57 -4.29
CA ALA A 451 -6.03 -17.18 -3.26
C ALA A 451 -7.47 -17.61 -3.58
N ALA A 452 -7.87 -17.59 -4.86
CA ALA A 452 -9.19 -18.06 -5.27
C ALA A 452 -9.32 -19.57 -5.05
N ALA A 453 -8.32 -20.36 -5.45
CA ALA A 453 -8.32 -21.82 -5.22
C ALA A 453 -8.33 -22.16 -3.73
N GLU A 454 -7.48 -21.48 -2.96
CA GLU A 454 -7.39 -21.58 -1.51
C GLU A 454 -8.72 -21.32 -0.80
N GLN A 455 -9.57 -20.44 -1.35
CA GLN A 455 -10.90 -20.13 -0.80
C GLN A 455 -12.03 -20.90 -1.49
N GLY A 456 -11.73 -21.88 -2.36
CA GLY A 456 -12.74 -22.61 -3.13
C GLY A 456 -13.54 -21.75 -4.12
N TRP A 457 -12.99 -20.60 -4.50
CA TRP A 457 -13.58 -19.59 -5.39
C TRP A 457 -12.96 -19.57 -6.79
N HIS A 458 -11.97 -20.41 -7.08
CA HIS A 458 -11.25 -20.45 -8.37
C HIS A 458 -12.14 -20.64 -9.60
N ARG A 459 -13.25 -21.36 -9.49
CA ARG A 459 -14.20 -21.56 -10.60
C ARG A 459 -15.08 -20.33 -10.90
N ARG A 460 -15.05 -19.31 -10.04
CA ARG A 460 -15.88 -18.10 -10.12
C ARG A 460 -15.09 -16.83 -10.39
N VAL A 461 -13.77 -16.94 -10.54
CA VAL A 461 -12.91 -15.86 -11.05
C VAL A 461 -12.59 -16.12 -12.51
N ARG A 462 -12.31 -15.07 -13.28
CA ARG A 462 -11.86 -15.23 -14.67
C ARG A 462 -10.43 -15.78 -14.67
N TRP A 463 -10.25 -16.89 -15.37
CA TRP A 463 -8.94 -17.41 -15.76
C TRP A 463 -8.69 -17.07 -17.23
N PRO A 464 -7.44 -16.79 -17.63
CA PRO A 464 -7.07 -16.89 -19.05
C PRO A 464 -7.49 -18.25 -19.59
N VAL A 465 -8.10 -18.30 -20.77
CA VAL A 465 -8.64 -19.55 -21.33
C VAL A 465 -7.56 -20.63 -21.50
N GLN A 466 -6.33 -20.20 -21.72
CA GLN A 466 -5.13 -21.05 -21.83
C GLN A 466 -4.75 -21.71 -20.50
N TYR A 467 -5.20 -21.19 -19.35
CA TYR A 467 -4.88 -21.70 -18.02
C TYR A 467 -5.98 -22.57 -17.42
N LEU A 468 -7.09 -22.82 -18.14
CA LEU A 468 -8.21 -23.61 -17.63
C LEU A 468 -7.81 -25.05 -17.25
N ALA A 469 -6.83 -25.65 -17.93
CA ALA A 469 -6.29 -26.96 -17.55
C ALA A 469 -5.61 -26.94 -16.16
N GLY A 470 -5.15 -25.78 -15.69
CA GLY A 470 -4.63 -25.60 -14.33
C GLY A 470 -5.71 -25.51 -13.26
N MET A 471 -6.99 -25.36 -13.63
CA MET A 471 -8.10 -25.25 -12.68
C MET A 471 -8.29 -26.53 -11.86
N SER A 472 -7.92 -27.71 -12.39
CA SER A 472 -7.93 -28.97 -11.66
C SER A 472 -6.93 -28.98 -10.49
N SER A 473 -5.78 -28.30 -10.62
CA SER A 473 -4.85 -28.09 -9.50
C SER A 473 -5.50 -27.23 -8.41
N GLY A 474 -6.31 -26.24 -8.82
CA GLY A 474 -7.11 -25.45 -7.89
C GLY A 474 -8.13 -26.30 -7.11
N ASP A 475 -8.76 -27.30 -7.75
CA ASP A 475 -9.67 -28.22 -7.07
C ASP A 475 -8.94 -29.05 -5.99
N LEU A 476 -7.69 -29.47 -6.24
CA LEU A 476 -6.88 -30.20 -5.25
C LEU A 476 -6.54 -29.33 -4.03
N VAL A 477 -6.15 -28.08 -4.26
CA VAL A 477 -5.86 -27.12 -3.18
C VAL A 477 -7.11 -26.84 -2.34
N ALA A 478 -8.26 -26.63 -2.99
CA ALA A 478 -9.54 -26.44 -2.31
C ALA A 478 -9.96 -27.69 -1.51
N GLY A 479 -9.71 -28.89 -2.05
CA GLY A 479 -10.04 -30.17 -1.44
C GLY A 479 -9.15 -30.54 -0.25
N GLY A 480 -7.85 -30.24 -0.31
CA GLY A 480 -6.87 -30.56 0.74
C GLY A 480 -7.15 -29.88 2.09
N ARG A 481 -7.85 -28.74 2.11
CA ARG A 481 -8.31 -28.12 3.36
C ARG A 481 -9.41 -28.90 4.08
N LYS A 482 -10.16 -29.75 3.37
CA LYS A 482 -11.22 -30.54 4.00
C LYS A 482 -10.71 -31.83 4.66
N SER A 483 -9.42 -32.17 4.50
CA SER A 483 -8.84 -33.44 4.98
C SER A 483 -7.91 -33.33 6.18
N GLU A 484 -7.76 -32.14 6.78
CA GLU A 484 -6.94 -31.93 7.99
C GLU A 484 -7.76 -31.56 9.25
N ASP A 485 -9.08 -31.73 9.22
CA ASP A 485 -9.96 -31.66 10.41
C ASP A 485 -10.12 -33.02 11.11
#